data_AF-A0A402DNG0-F1
#
_entry.id   AF-A0A402DNG0-F1
#
_cell.length_a   1.000
_cell.length_b   1.000
_cell.length_c   1.000
_cell.angle_alpha   90.00
_cell.angle_beta   90.00
_cell.angle_gamma   90.00
#
_symmetry.space_group_name_H-M   'P 1'
#
loop_
_entity.id
_entity.type
_entity.pdbx_description
1 polymer ?
#
loop_
_entity_poly.entity_id
_entity_poly.type
_entity_poly.pdbx_seq_one_letter_code
_entity_poly.pdbx_strand_id
1 'polypeptide(L)'
;MPLVAEVDGARVVSIDLDDDAWDALRLRSRGGALRFPACASAAYLRTSRRGLRHFAHAPGAGGCGAHGDESAAHMQAKALIIAAARAAGWQAEPEVPGPGYQADVLTTSPTGVRLNFEVQLAREEDTDYRTRSLRRTADGCRVLWLTRYPLPPRGDWEPDPLAVPDPRAPQARLVETEGQQFSVLLDRMCSLEEAVTDLLSGRIVLRAQISGERVLRVVLARRACWSCSARISLWRVVGEHTVGACGRWADADAVRLVEHAHAETKREQAQDIRAAVAARIKDLRWPAMAGLSSRASEEAGKTYMAFSCWQCGRVQGDHYLSQVWVEAAYNPDQPEVLVSRGASAVEVPHWCRPPEGATPCRSLPSPAPPSSRTDEDGIR
;
A
#
# COMPACT_ATOMS: atom_id res chain seq x y z
N MET A 1 -15.29 21.32 -13.51
CA MET A 1 -14.46 22.31 -14.24
C MET A 1 -13.77 21.60 -15.41
N PRO A 2 -14.49 21.22 -16.48
CA PRO A 2 -13.98 20.20 -17.41
C PRO A 2 -12.71 20.63 -18.16
N LEU A 3 -11.84 19.68 -18.46
CA LEU A 3 -10.66 19.84 -19.30
C LEU A 3 -10.97 19.64 -20.78
N VAL A 4 -12.12 19.07 -21.10
CA VAL A 4 -12.53 18.78 -22.48
C VAL A 4 -13.75 19.60 -22.89
N ALA A 5 -13.69 20.12 -24.11
CA ALA A 5 -14.83 20.68 -24.83
C ALA A 5 -14.77 20.26 -26.30
N GLU A 6 -15.76 20.68 -27.08
CA GLU A 6 -15.83 20.50 -28.51
C GLU A 6 -16.03 21.83 -29.20
N VAL A 7 -15.35 22.04 -30.33
CA VAL A 7 -15.58 23.16 -31.24
C VAL A 7 -15.64 22.61 -32.66
N ASP A 8 -16.69 22.96 -33.41
CA ASP A 8 -16.87 22.52 -34.80
C ASP A 8 -16.79 20.98 -34.98
N GLY A 9 -17.28 20.20 -34.01
CA GLY A 9 -17.21 18.73 -34.04
C GLY A 9 -15.85 18.15 -33.62
N ALA A 10 -14.85 19.00 -33.35
CA ALA A 10 -13.52 18.58 -32.94
C ALA A 10 -13.34 18.69 -31.43
N ARG A 11 -12.84 17.61 -30.81
CA ARG A 11 -12.48 17.57 -29.39
C ARG A 11 -11.29 18.49 -29.11
N VAL A 12 -11.39 19.26 -28.03
CA VAL A 12 -10.36 20.18 -27.56
C VAL A 12 -10.05 19.89 -26.10
N VAL A 13 -8.76 19.76 -25.78
CA VAL A 13 -8.25 19.51 -24.44
C VAL A 13 -7.52 20.75 -23.94
N SER A 14 -7.96 21.35 -22.85
CA SER A 14 -7.48 22.67 -22.39
C SER A 14 -6.00 22.69 -22.01
N ILE A 15 -5.48 21.58 -21.48
CA ILE A 15 -4.08 21.45 -21.03
C ILE A 15 -3.10 21.22 -22.18
N ASP A 16 -3.59 20.93 -23.39
CA ASP A 16 -2.78 20.72 -24.59
C ASP A 16 -2.56 22.03 -25.38
N LEU A 17 -3.24 23.09 -24.97
CA LEU A 17 -3.19 24.39 -25.65
C LEU A 17 -2.13 25.28 -24.99
N ASP A 18 -1.15 25.67 -25.80
CA ASP A 18 -0.26 26.78 -25.48
C ASP A 18 -1.02 28.12 -25.47
N ASP A 19 -0.29 29.20 -25.18
CA ASP A 19 -0.88 30.53 -25.00
C ASP A 19 -1.56 31.03 -26.28
N ASP A 20 -0.90 30.86 -27.42
CA ASP A 20 -1.39 31.29 -28.73
C ASP A 20 -2.63 30.48 -29.14
N ALA A 21 -2.61 29.16 -28.97
CA ALA A 21 -3.73 28.28 -29.28
C ALA A 21 -4.94 28.54 -28.35
N TRP A 22 -4.69 28.85 -27.07
CA TRP A 22 -5.73 29.20 -26.12
C TRP A 22 -6.43 30.52 -26.48
N ASP A 23 -5.67 31.54 -26.87
CA ASP A 23 -6.22 32.83 -27.28
C ASP A 23 -6.91 32.76 -28.65
N ALA A 24 -6.35 31.98 -29.59
CA ALA A 24 -7.00 31.68 -30.86
C ALA A 24 -8.34 30.96 -30.65
N LEU A 25 -8.39 29.98 -29.74
CA LEU A 25 -9.64 29.29 -29.39
C LEU A 25 -10.65 30.26 -28.75
N ARG A 26 -10.20 31.18 -27.89
CA ARG A 26 -11.06 32.21 -27.29
C ARG A 26 -11.72 33.07 -28.36
N LEU A 27 -10.98 33.48 -29.39
CA LEU A 27 -11.52 34.24 -30.53
C LEU A 27 -12.53 33.41 -31.34
N ARG A 28 -12.20 32.15 -31.66
CA ARG A 28 -13.07 31.23 -32.41
C ARG A 28 -14.36 30.87 -31.68
N SER A 29 -14.32 30.77 -30.35
CA SER A 29 -15.48 30.40 -29.53
C SER A 29 -16.53 31.51 -29.39
N ARG A 30 -16.24 32.74 -29.84
CA ARG A 30 -17.17 33.87 -29.79
C ARG A 30 -18.45 33.52 -30.56
N GLY A 31 -19.60 33.56 -29.87
CA GLY A 31 -20.89 33.15 -30.44
C GLY A 31 -21.38 31.77 -30.01
N GLY A 32 -20.69 31.08 -29.09
CA GLY A 32 -21.18 29.81 -28.50
C GLY A 32 -20.86 28.57 -29.33
N ALA A 33 -19.80 28.63 -30.15
CA ALA A 33 -19.32 27.49 -30.93
C ALA A 33 -18.68 26.40 -30.06
N LEU A 34 -18.19 26.75 -28.86
CA LEU A 34 -17.63 25.80 -27.90
C LEU A 34 -18.76 25.15 -27.08
N ARG A 35 -18.80 23.83 -27.06
CA ARG A 35 -19.83 23.05 -26.35
C ARG A 35 -19.24 21.90 -25.56
N PHE A 36 -19.96 21.44 -24.54
CA PHE A 36 -19.61 20.18 -23.88
C PHE A 36 -20.21 18.98 -24.62
N PRO A 37 -19.43 17.93 -24.91
CA PRO A 37 -19.94 16.72 -25.56
C PRO A 37 -21.08 16.05 -24.77
N ALA A 38 -20.99 16.03 -23.44
CA ALA A 38 -21.91 15.27 -22.58
C ALA A 38 -23.30 15.90 -22.41
N CYS A 39 -23.42 17.23 -22.52
CA CYS A 39 -24.68 17.94 -22.28
C CYS A 39 -25.06 18.96 -23.37
N ALA A 40 -24.24 19.08 -24.43
CA ALA A 40 -24.38 20.03 -25.54
C ALA A 40 -24.46 21.52 -25.15
N SER A 41 -24.30 21.84 -23.87
CA SER A 41 -24.38 23.20 -23.34
C SER A 41 -23.16 24.01 -23.79
N ALA A 42 -23.35 25.32 -23.98
CA ALA A 42 -22.29 26.24 -24.36
C ALA A 42 -21.22 26.28 -23.25
N ALA A 43 -19.97 26.10 -23.66
CA ALA A 43 -18.80 26.18 -22.81
C ALA A 43 -18.07 27.52 -23.06
N TYR A 44 -17.35 28.00 -22.05
CA TYR A 44 -16.41 29.10 -22.19
C TYR A 44 -15.06 28.78 -21.57
N LEU A 45 -14.02 29.43 -22.09
CA LEU A 45 -12.65 29.29 -21.64
C LEU A 45 -12.44 30.04 -20.32
N ARG A 46 -11.89 29.37 -19.32
CA ARG A 46 -11.54 29.97 -18.03
C ARG A 46 -10.16 29.54 -17.58
N THR A 47 -9.45 30.46 -16.94
CA THR A 47 -8.18 30.17 -16.28
C THR A 47 -8.37 30.33 -14.78
N SER A 48 -7.93 29.35 -13.99
CA SER A 48 -7.97 29.45 -12.53
C SER A 48 -7.00 30.54 -12.05
N ARG A 49 -7.13 30.99 -10.79
CA ARG A 49 -6.18 31.94 -10.18
C ARG A 49 -4.72 31.47 -10.22
N ARG A 50 -4.49 30.16 -10.35
CA ARG A 50 -3.16 29.53 -10.37
C ARG A 50 -2.73 29.07 -11.76
N GLY A 51 -3.43 29.49 -12.82
CA GLY A 51 -3.02 29.27 -14.22
C GLY A 51 -3.64 28.05 -14.91
N LEU A 52 -4.39 27.20 -14.20
CA LEU A 52 -5.03 26.03 -14.82
C LEU A 52 -6.14 26.44 -15.80
N ARG A 53 -5.94 26.12 -17.08
CA ARG A 53 -6.89 26.28 -18.17
C ARG A 53 -7.97 25.19 -18.12
N HIS A 54 -9.22 25.60 -18.16
CA HIS A 54 -10.38 24.69 -18.14
C HIS A 54 -11.59 25.35 -18.83
N PHE A 55 -12.63 24.57 -19.02
CA PHE A 55 -13.90 25.03 -19.57
C PHE A 55 -14.95 25.16 -18.46
N ALA A 56 -15.92 26.04 -18.67
CA ALA A 56 -17.03 26.24 -17.73
C ALA A 56 -18.34 26.50 -18.48
N HIS A 57 -19.47 26.13 -17.85
CA HIS A 57 -20.80 26.39 -18.38
C HIS A 57 -21.11 27.87 -18.35
N ALA A 58 -21.65 28.42 -19.45
CA ALA A 58 -22.09 29.81 -19.52
C ALA A 58 -23.00 30.21 -18.35
N PRO A 59 -22.89 31.45 -17.81
CA PRO A 59 -23.79 31.93 -16.79
C PRO A 59 -25.26 31.78 -17.22
N GLY A 60 -26.09 31.20 -16.35
CA GLY A 60 -27.52 30.97 -16.64
C GLY A 60 -27.85 29.66 -17.39
N ALA A 61 -26.87 28.81 -17.70
CA ALA A 61 -27.09 27.52 -18.39
C ALA A 61 -27.85 26.44 -17.56
N GLY A 62 -28.37 26.78 -16.38
CA GLY A 62 -29.00 25.82 -15.46
C GLY A 62 -28.01 24.86 -14.80
N GLY A 63 -28.48 24.05 -13.85
CA GLY A 63 -27.68 23.00 -13.24
C GLY A 63 -27.44 21.85 -14.23
N CYS A 64 -26.19 21.56 -14.55
CA CYS A 64 -25.83 20.43 -15.40
C CYS A 64 -25.56 19.20 -14.53
N GLY A 65 -26.38 18.15 -14.66
CA GLY A 65 -26.12 16.87 -13.96
C GLY A 65 -24.96 16.06 -14.53
N ALA A 66 -24.51 16.39 -15.76
CA ALA A 66 -23.44 15.66 -16.44
C ALA A 66 -22.03 16.08 -15.98
N HIS A 67 -21.89 17.25 -15.36
CA HIS A 67 -20.63 17.74 -14.83
C HIS A 67 -20.85 18.15 -13.37
N GLY A 68 -20.33 17.35 -12.43
CA GLY A 68 -20.38 17.69 -11.02
C GLY A 68 -19.49 18.91 -10.68
N ASP A 69 -19.59 19.37 -9.43
CA ASP A 69 -18.75 20.43 -8.87
C ASP A 69 -17.33 19.92 -8.58
N GLU A 70 -16.58 19.57 -9.63
CA GLU A 70 -15.19 19.17 -9.49
C GLU A 70 -14.29 20.39 -9.20
N SER A 71 -13.42 20.23 -8.19
CA SER A 71 -12.52 21.29 -7.73
C SER A 71 -11.32 21.52 -8.67
N ALA A 72 -10.68 22.69 -8.54
CA ALA A 72 -9.42 22.97 -9.22
C ALA A 72 -8.29 21.99 -8.86
N ALA A 73 -8.29 21.46 -7.63
CA ALA A 73 -7.34 20.43 -7.19
C ALA A 73 -7.57 19.12 -7.95
N HIS A 74 -8.83 18.72 -8.15
CA HIS A 74 -9.16 17.54 -8.93
C HIS A 74 -8.59 17.63 -10.35
N MET A 75 -8.83 18.76 -11.02
CA MET A 75 -8.35 18.99 -12.38
C MET A 75 -6.83 19.06 -12.48
N GLN A 76 -6.16 19.66 -11.48
CA GLN A 76 -4.71 19.71 -11.43
C GLN A 76 -4.10 18.30 -11.32
N ALA A 77 -4.68 17.42 -10.49
CA ALA A 77 -4.21 16.04 -10.39
C ALA A 77 -4.35 15.30 -11.74
N LYS A 78 -5.48 15.44 -12.45
CA LYS A 78 -5.66 14.89 -13.80
C LYS A 78 -4.57 15.38 -14.76
N ALA A 79 -4.30 16.69 -14.76
CA ALA A 79 -3.28 17.29 -15.62
C ALA A 79 -1.87 16.74 -15.35
N LEU A 80 -1.49 16.58 -14.07
CA LEU A 80 -0.20 15.99 -13.68
C LEU A 80 -0.07 14.53 -14.10
N ILE A 81 -1.14 13.74 -13.94
CA ILE A 81 -1.16 12.33 -14.39
C ILE A 81 -0.94 12.26 -15.91
N ILE A 82 -1.64 13.10 -16.68
CA ILE A 82 -1.52 13.13 -18.14
C ILE A 82 -0.10 13.51 -18.57
N ALA A 83 0.47 14.55 -17.96
CA ALA A 83 1.83 14.99 -18.25
C ALA A 83 2.86 13.89 -17.95
N ALA A 84 2.78 13.25 -16.77
CA ALA A 84 3.67 12.17 -16.38
C ALA A 84 3.53 10.94 -17.28
N ALA A 85 2.30 10.54 -17.61
CA ALA A 85 2.05 9.41 -18.50
C ALA A 85 2.61 9.62 -19.91
N ARG A 86 2.42 10.82 -20.47
CA ARG A 86 2.99 11.19 -21.78
C ARG A 86 4.51 11.24 -21.76
N ALA A 87 5.10 11.77 -20.68
CA ALA A 87 6.55 11.74 -20.48
C ALA A 87 7.11 10.31 -20.39
N ALA A 88 6.32 9.37 -19.86
CA ALA A 88 6.64 7.94 -19.84
C ALA A 88 6.37 7.21 -21.19
N GLY A 89 5.98 7.93 -22.25
CA GLY A 89 5.71 7.37 -23.57
C GLY A 89 4.35 6.70 -23.74
N TRP A 90 3.41 6.92 -22.81
CA TRP A 90 2.03 6.45 -22.92
C TRP A 90 1.15 7.52 -23.58
N GLN A 91 0.11 7.07 -24.29
CA GLN A 91 -0.99 7.97 -24.65
C GLN A 91 -1.79 8.26 -23.38
N ALA A 92 -2.22 9.50 -23.18
CA ALA A 92 -3.03 9.89 -22.01
C ALA A 92 -4.04 10.96 -22.38
N GLU A 93 -5.29 10.72 -21.99
CA GLU A 93 -6.44 11.57 -22.32
C GLU A 93 -7.35 11.79 -21.10
N PRO A 94 -7.79 13.04 -20.86
CA PRO A 94 -8.75 13.34 -19.79
C PRO A 94 -10.18 13.00 -20.21
N GLU A 95 -11.03 12.71 -19.23
CA GLU A 95 -12.50 12.72 -19.39
C GLU A 95 -13.02 11.80 -20.52
N VAL A 96 -12.38 10.64 -20.71
CA VAL A 96 -12.72 9.71 -21.78
C VAL A 96 -14.02 8.98 -21.46
N PRO A 97 -15.05 9.04 -22.31
CA PRO A 97 -16.31 8.34 -22.08
C PRO A 97 -16.12 6.82 -22.23
N GLY A 98 -16.79 6.07 -21.36
CA GLY A 98 -16.96 4.63 -21.46
C GLY A 98 -18.43 4.23 -21.23
N PRO A 99 -18.77 2.93 -21.27
CA PRO A 99 -20.14 2.46 -21.09
C PRO A 99 -20.72 2.81 -19.70
N GLY A 100 -21.44 3.93 -19.62
CA GLY A 100 -22.06 4.42 -18.37
C GLY A 100 -21.07 4.99 -17.36
N TYR A 101 -19.89 5.43 -17.81
CA TYR A 101 -18.93 6.17 -16.98
C TYR A 101 -18.11 7.14 -17.83
N GLN A 102 -17.42 8.06 -17.16
CA GLN A 102 -16.35 8.87 -17.74
C GLN A 102 -15.08 8.61 -16.92
N ALA A 103 -13.98 8.29 -17.59
CA ALA A 103 -12.67 8.11 -16.99
C ALA A 103 -12.06 9.48 -16.69
N ASP A 104 -11.48 9.67 -15.50
CA ASP A 104 -10.78 10.92 -15.21
C ASP A 104 -9.55 11.09 -16.10
N VAL A 105 -8.69 10.05 -16.14
CA VAL A 105 -7.58 9.96 -17.09
C VAL A 105 -7.44 8.53 -17.59
N LEU A 106 -7.68 8.33 -18.89
CA LEU A 106 -7.36 7.07 -19.55
C LEU A 106 -5.95 7.13 -20.12
N THR A 107 -5.12 6.14 -19.79
CA THR A 107 -3.79 5.96 -20.36
C THR A 107 -3.75 4.67 -21.17
N THR A 108 -3.01 4.69 -22.29
CA THR A 108 -2.85 3.54 -23.17
C THR A 108 -1.37 3.33 -23.49
N SER A 109 -0.86 2.12 -23.23
CA SER A 109 0.53 1.77 -23.52
C SER A 109 0.77 1.66 -25.03
N PRO A 110 2.03 1.71 -25.50
CA PRO A 110 2.37 1.41 -26.89
C PRO A 110 1.90 0.02 -27.37
N THR A 111 1.68 -0.91 -26.43
CA THR A 111 1.20 -2.27 -26.70
C THR A 111 -0.32 -2.42 -26.55
N GLY A 112 -1.06 -1.33 -26.31
CA GLY A 112 -2.52 -1.32 -26.21
C GLY A 112 -3.11 -1.61 -24.82
N VAL A 113 -2.28 -1.70 -23.78
CA VAL A 113 -2.76 -1.87 -22.39
C VAL A 113 -3.42 -0.57 -21.92
N ARG A 114 -4.68 -0.65 -21.49
CA ARG A 114 -5.46 0.50 -20.99
C ARG A 114 -5.46 0.54 -19.46
N LEU A 115 -5.08 1.68 -18.88
CA LEU A 115 -5.16 1.95 -17.44
C LEU A 115 -5.88 3.27 -17.19
N ASN A 116 -6.96 3.21 -16.41
CA ASN A 116 -7.75 4.33 -15.98
C ASN A 116 -7.31 4.79 -14.57
N PHE A 117 -6.79 6.01 -14.48
CA PHE A 117 -6.56 6.68 -13.21
C PHE A 117 -7.79 7.50 -12.84
N GLU A 118 -8.35 7.23 -11.67
CA GLU A 118 -9.49 7.95 -11.11
C GLU A 118 -9.03 8.75 -9.89
N VAL A 119 -9.41 10.02 -9.80
CA VAL A 119 -9.02 10.89 -8.69
C VAL A 119 -10.24 11.19 -7.82
N GLN A 120 -10.20 10.75 -6.57
CA GLN A 120 -11.33 10.88 -5.64
C GLN A 120 -10.90 11.68 -4.40
N LEU A 121 -11.21 12.98 -4.38
CA LEU A 121 -10.84 13.86 -3.26
C LEU A 121 -11.88 13.89 -2.13
N ALA A 122 -13.13 13.61 -2.45
CA ALA A 122 -14.20 13.43 -1.46
C ALA A 122 -14.20 12.00 -0.92
N ARG A 123 -14.77 11.80 0.29
CA ARG A 123 -14.98 10.45 0.82
C ARG A 123 -16.02 9.72 -0.01
N GLU A 124 -15.75 8.44 -0.27
CA GLU A 124 -16.62 7.51 -0.99
C GLU A 124 -16.61 6.16 -0.24
N GLU A 125 -17.64 5.34 -0.44
CA GLU A 125 -17.74 4.00 0.15
C GLU A 125 -17.01 2.92 -0.68
N ASP A 126 -16.63 1.81 -0.04
CA ASP A 126 -15.88 0.72 -0.70
C ASP A 126 -16.65 0.07 -1.84
N THR A 127 -17.94 -0.15 -1.61
CA THR A 127 -18.90 -0.71 -2.56
C THR A 127 -18.95 0.09 -3.86
N ASP A 128 -18.81 1.41 -3.77
CA ASP A 128 -18.81 2.30 -4.93
C ASP A 128 -17.51 2.18 -5.72
N TYR A 129 -16.34 2.17 -5.07
CA TYR A 129 -15.06 1.92 -5.75
C TYR A 129 -15.06 0.58 -6.47
N ARG A 130 -15.55 -0.48 -5.83
CA ARG A 130 -15.62 -1.81 -6.43
C ARG A 130 -16.56 -1.85 -7.63
N THR A 131 -17.76 -1.30 -7.50
CA THR A 131 -18.75 -1.26 -8.58
C THR A 131 -18.24 -0.44 -9.77
N ARG A 132 -17.65 0.74 -9.51
CA ARG A 132 -17.05 1.61 -10.54
C ARG A 132 -15.85 0.94 -11.21
N SER A 133 -15.03 0.21 -10.44
CA SER A 133 -13.89 -0.54 -10.97
C SER A 133 -14.33 -1.67 -11.89
N LEU A 134 -15.35 -2.44 -11.51
CA LEU A 134 -15.89 -3.53 -12.32
C LEU A 134 -16.38 -3.05 -13.69
N ARG A 135 -17.05 -1.89 -13.77
CA ARG A 135 -17.50 -1.30 -15.05
C ARG A 135 -16.32 -0.98 -15.99
N ARG A 136 -15.22 -0.45 -15.44
CA ARG A 136 -14.00 -0.13 -16.20
C ARG A 136 -13.27 -1.39 -16.66
N THR A 137 -13.15 -2.37 -15.77
CA THR A 137 -12.55 -3.68 -16.09
C THR A 137 -13.34 -4.43 -17.14
N ALA A 138 -14.68 -4.33 -17.14
CA ALA A 138 -15.53 -4.88 -18.20
C ALA A 138 -15.30 -4.22 -19.57
N ASP A 139 -14.87 -2.95 -19.61
CA ASP A 139 -14.42 -2.24 -20.82
C ASP A 139 -12.94 -2.54 -21.17
N GLY A 140 -12.31 -3.54 -20.55
CA GLY A 140 -10.92 -3.90 -20.79
C GLY A 140 -9.90 -2.90 -20.22
N CYS A 141 -10.32 -1.98 -19.34
CA CYS A 141 -9.43 -1.05 -18.66
C CYS A 141 -9.03 -1.58 -17.28
N ARG A 142 -7.73 -1.58 -16.97
CA ARG A 142 -7.28 -1.62 -15.58
C ARG A 142 -7.67 -0.30 -14.91
N VAL A 143 -7.82 -0.29 -13.59
CA VAL A 143 -8.18 0.91 -12.83
C VAL A 143 -7.27 1.10 -11.62
N LEU A 144 -6.97 2.35 -11.28
CA LEU A 144 -6.35 2.76 -10.02
C LEU A 144 -7.04 4.02 -9.49
N TRP A 145 -7.45 3.96 -8.23
CA TRP A 145 -8.04 5.08 -7.50
C TRP A 145 -6.98 5.83 -6.70
N LEU A 146 -6.74 7.09 -7.06
CA LEU A 146 -5.94 8.03 -6.29
C LEU A 146 -6.89 8.81 -5.37
N THR A 147 -6.97 8.40 -4.11
CA THR A 147 -8.00 8.89 -3.19
C THR A 147 -7.42 9.54 -1.95
N ARG A 148 -8.05 10.62 -1.47
CA ARG A 148 -7.66 11.26 -0.20
C ARG A 148 -7.90 10.34 1.01
N TYR A 149 -8.87 9.44 0.91
CA TYR A 149 -9.32 8.56 1.98
C TYR A 149 -9.38 7.11 1.47
N PRO A 150 -8.24 6.42 1.34
CA PRO A 150 -8.25 5.00 1.01
C PRO A 150 -8.90 4.23 2.15
N LEU A 151 -9.53 3.12 1.78
CA LEU A 151 -10.12 2.19 2.72
C LEU A 151 -9.03 1.22 3.26
N PRO A 152 -9.29 0.46 4.33
CA PRO A 152 -10.40 0.64 5.27
C PRO A 152 -10.30 2.00 5.98
N PRO A 153 -11.43 2.55 6.48
CA PRO A 153 -11.41 3.77 7.27
C PRO A 153 -10.48 3.58 8.47
N ARG A 154 -9.75 4.62 8.89
CA ARG A 154 -8.93 4.58 10.10
C ARG A 154 -9.82 4.25 11.32
N GLY A 155 -9.79 2.97 11.72
CA GLY A 155 -10.08 2.54 13.08
C GLY A 155 -8.83 2.69 13.95
N ASP A 156 -9.06 2.80 15.24
CA ASP A 156 -8.16 2.95 16.39
C ASP A 156 -7.11 1.83 16.57
N TRP A 157 -7.11 0.82 15.71
CA TRP A 157 -6.07 -0.19 15.55
C TRP A 157 -5.42 -0.01 14.18
N GLU A 158 -4.22 0.58 14.11
CA GLU A 158 -3.50 0.97 12.89
C GLU A 158 -3.60 -0.10 11.78
N PRO A 159 -4.44 0.12 10.73
CA PRO A 159 -4.29 -0.61 9.49
C PRO A 159 -3.02 -0.08 8.81
N ASP A 160 -2.16 -0.99 8.36
CA ASP A 160 -0.95 -0.65 7.59
C ASP A 160 -1.31 0.42 6.54
N PRO A 161 -0.72 1.64 6.62
CA PRO A 161 -1.06 2.74 5.72
C PRO A 161 -0.69 2.44 4.25
N LEU A 162 0.01 1.33 4.01
CA LEU A 162 0.40 0.83 2.71
C LEU A 162 -0.43 -0.39 2.24
N ALA A 163 -1.42 -0.85 3.02
CA ALA A 163 -2.28 -1.97 2.65
C ALA A 163 -3.16 -1.61 1.45
N VAL A 164 -3.35 -2.55 0.52
CA VAL A 164 -4.37 -2.45 -0.53
C VAL A 164 -5.53 -3.36 -0.14
N PRO A 165 -6.66 -2.83 0.37
CA PRO A 165 -7.68 -3.66 1.01
C PRO A 165 -8.44 -4.52 0.01
N ASP A 166 -8.77 -3.96 -1.15
CA ASP A 166 -9.41 -4.68 -2.25
C ASP A 166 -8.58 -4.53 -3.54
N PRO A 167 -7.88 -5.57 -3.99
CA PRO A 167 -7.12 -5.52 -5.24
C PRO A 167 -8.01 -5.41 -6.49
N ARG A 168 -9.33 -5.63 -6.36
CA ARG A 168 -10.31 -5.43 -7.44
C ARG A 168 -10.68 -3.96 -7.64
N ALA A 169 -10.38 -3.12 -6.64
CA ALA A 169 -10.56 -1.68 -6.68
C ALA A 169 -9.34 -1.02 -6.02
N PRO A 170 -8.16 -1.14 -6.65
CA PRO A 170 -6.93 -0.76 -6.00
C PRO A 170 -6.89 0.74 -5.76
N GLN A 171 -6.53 1.10 -4.54
CA GLN A 171 -6.49 2.47 -4.05
C GLN A 171 -5.05 2.83 -3.65
N ALA A 172 -4.70 4.10 -3.84
CA ALA A 172 -3.49 4.71 -3.31
C ALA A 172 -3.83 6.06 -2.71
N ARG A 173 -3.21 6.38 -1.57
CA ARG A 173 -3.52 7.62 -0.87
C ARG A 173 -2.95 8.80 -1.64
N LEU A 174 -3.80 9.76 -1.99
CA LEU A 174 -3.42 11.03 -2.59
C LEU A 174 -3.45 12.13 -1.52
N VAL A 175 -2.34 12.82 -1.35
CA VAL A 175 -2.19 13.92 -0.40
C VAL A 175 -1.91 15.19 -1.19
N GLU A 176 -2.80 16.17 -1.09
CA GLU A 176 -2.57 17.50 -1.64
C GLU A 176 -1.54 18.22 -0.78
N THR A 177 -0.48 18.72 -1.40
CA THR A 177 0.59 19.50 -0.77
C THR A 177 0.47 20.97 -1.13
N GLU A 178 1.35 21.82 -0.60
CA GLU A 178 1.39 23.22 -0.98
C GLU A 178 1.54 23.39 -2.50
N GLY A 179 0.91 24.44 -3.05
CA GLY A 179 1.00 24.74 -4.47
C GLY A 179 0.16 23.88 -5.43
N GLN A 180 -0.82 23.10 -4.96
CA GLN A 180 -1.57 22.11 -5.78
C GLN A 180 -0.67 21.02 -6.37
N GLN A 181 0.44 20.72 -5.72
CA GLN A 181 1.17 19.49 -5.95
C GLN A 181 0.52 18.36 -5.16
N PHE A 182 0.87 17.13 -5.51
CA PHE A 182 0.33 15.95 -4.87
C PHE A 182 1.43 14.96 -4.56
N SER A 183 1.36 14.40 -3.37
CA SER A 183 2.12 13.21 -3.01
C SER A 183 1.21 11.99 -2.98
N VAL A 184 1.75 10.83 -3.35
CA VAL A 184 1.04 9.56 -3.35
C VAL A 184 1.75 8.59 -2.41
N LEU A 185 0.98 7.90 -1.58
CA LEU A 185 1.46 6.78 -0.77
C LEU A 185 1.15 5.46 -1.49
N LEU A 186 2.21 4.81 -1.99
CA LEU A 186 2.16 3.47 -2.60
C LEU A 186 2.90 2.46 -1.71
N ASP A 187 4.17 2.20 -2.02
CA ASP A 187 5.16 1.54 -1.17
C ASP A 187 5.90 2.54 -0.25
N ARG A 188 5.98 3.79 -0.71
CA ARG A 188 6.51 4.94 0.01
C ARG A 188 5.72 6.19 -0.38
N MET A 189 5.96 7.28 0.34
CA MET A 189 5.51 8.60 -0.10
C MET A 189 6.42 9.09 -1.24
N CYS A 190 5.83 9.50 -2.35
CA CYS A 190 6.52 10.06 -3.52
C CYS A 190 5.63 11.12 -4.18
N SER A 191 6.14 11.86 -5.17
CA SER A 191 5.28 12.77 -5.96
C SER A 191 4.30 11.99 -6.82
N LEU A 192 3.19 12.62 -7.21
CA LEU A 192 2.20 12.02 -8.13
C LEU A 192 2.83 11.65 -9.48
N GLU A 193 3.74 12.48 -9.99
CA GLU A 193 4.44 12.28 -11.24
C GLU A 193 5.39 11.07 -11.18
N GLU A 194 6.12 10.93 -10.07
CA GLU A 194 6.97 9.76 -9.81
C GLU A 194 6.13 8.49 -9.70
N ALA A 195 5.03 8.54 -8.94
CA ALA A 195 4.11 7.43 -8.78
C ALA A 195 3.55 6.95 -10.13
N VAL A 196 3.06 7.87 -10.98
CA VAL A 196 2.54 7.55 -12.31
C VAL A 196 3.64 6.94 -13.18
N THR A 197 4.84 7.52 -13.18
CA THR A 197 5.98 7.02 -13.95
C THR A 197 6.37 5.60 -13.52
N ASP A 198 6.46 5.35 -12.22
CA ASP A 198 6.86 4.06 -11.66
C ASP A 198 5.78 2.97 -11.87
N LEU A 199 4.50 3.35 -11.83
CA LEU A 199 3.38 2.44 -12.14
C LEU A 199 3.35 2.06 -13.62
N LEU A 200 3.52 3.05 -14.52
CA LEU A 200 3.45 2.83 -15.98
C LEU A 200 4.69 2.13 -16.53
N SER A 201 5.85 2.32 -15.90
CA SER A 201 7.08 1.57 -16.22
C SER A 201 7.12 0.17 -15.60
N GLY A 202 6.18 -0.17 -14.73
CA GLY A 202 6.12 -1.47 -14.04
C GLY A 202 7.15 -1.62 -12.91
N ARG A 203 7.81 -0.54 -12.48
CA ARG A 203 8.67 -0.54 -11.28
C ARG A 203 7.86 -0.77 -10.01
N ILE A 204 6.62 -0.27 -9.98
CA ILE A 204 5.62 -0.62 -8.97
C ILE A 204 4.52 -1.45 -9.63
N VAL A 205 4.17 -2.57 -9.01
CA VAL A 205 3.07 -3.43 -9.44
C VAL A 205 2.19 -3.82 -8.26
N LEU A 206 0.88 -3.86 -8.45
CA LEU A 206 -0.02 -4.46 -7.47
C LEU A 206 0.16 -5.98 -7.46
N ARG A 207 0.36 -6.55 -6.27
CA ARG A 207 0.41 -8.01 -6.06
C ARG A 207 -0.60 -8.39 -4.99
N ALA A 208 -1.22 -9.55 -5.14
CA ALA A 208 -2.18 -10.09 -4.17
C ALA A 208 -1.49 -10.75 -2.95
N GLN A 209 -0.20 -11.08 -3.08
CA GLN A 209 0.54 -11.86 -2.10
C GLN A 209 1.93 -11.30 -1.89
N ILE A 210 2.37 -11.24 -0.63
CA ILE A 210 3.77 -11.07 -0.27
C ILE A 210 4.41 -12.45 -0.28
N SER A 211 5.33 -12.68 -1.22
CA SER A 211 6.04 -13.96 -1.38
C SER A 211 7.54 -13.76 -1.19
N GLY A 212 8.15 -14.54 -0.32
CA GLY A 212 9.58 -14.47 -0.07
C GLY A 212 9.99 -15.42 1.05
N GLU A 213 10.79 -14.92 1.97
CA GLU A 213 11.35 -15.71 3.06
C GLU A 213 10.52 -15.54 4.33
N ARG A 214 10.12 -16.66 4.94
CA ARG A 214 9.56 -16.66 6.29
C ARG A 214 10.69 -16.55 7.29
N VAL A 215 10.57 -15.63 8.24
CA VAL A 215 11.57 -15.35 9.26
C VAL A 215 10.91 -15.29 10.63
N LEU A 216 11.56 -15.86 11.64
CA LEU A 216 11.30 -15.53 13.03
C LEU A 216 12.10 -14.29 13.41
N ARG A 217 11.41 -13.31 13.98
CA ARG A 217 12.05 -12.11 14.55
C ARG A 217 12.38 -12.37 16.01
N VAL A 218 13.67 -12.28 16.35
CA VAL A 218 14.18 -12.49 17.70
C VAL A 218 14.84 -11.20 18.18
N VAL A 219 14.29 -10.60 19.24
CA VAL A 219 14.83 -9.38 19.87
C VAL A 219 15.80 -9.78 20.96
N LEU A 220 16.94 -9.09 21.03
CA LEU A 220 18.00 -9.32 22.02
C LEU A 220 17.97 -8.21 23.03
N ALA A 221 18.19 -8.50 24.31
CA ALA A 221 18.32 -7.49 25.35
C ALA A 221 19.48 -7.83 26.29
N ARG A 222 19.91 -6.86 27.11
CA ARG A 222 20.98 -7.04 28.08
C ARG A 222 20.60 -6.42 29.41
N ARG A 223 21.03 -7.05 30.50
CA ARG A 223 20.81 -6.52 31.86
C ARG A 223 21.88 -7.00 32.82
N ALA A 224 21.95 -6.41 34.01
CA ALA A 224 22.69 -6.98 35.12
C ALA A 224 21.86 -8.06 35.83
N CYS A 225 22.50 -9.14 36.26
CA CYS A 225 21.90 -10.14 37.13
C CYS A 225 21.53 -9.50 38.46
N TRP A 226 20.29 -9.69 38.92
CA TRP A 226 19.82 -9.14 40.20
C TRP A 226 20.59 -9.67 41.42
N SER A 227 21.25 -10.84 41.31
CA SER A 227 21.92 -11.50 42.43
C SER A 227 23.43 -11.28 42.45
N CYS A 228 24.12 -11.35 41.31
CA CYS A 228 25.59 -11.24 41.23
C CYS A 228 26.09 -10.05 40.41
N SER A 229 25.17 -9.23 39.88
CA SER A 229 25.45 -8.04 39.05
C SER A 229 26.17 -8.31 37.71
N ALA A 230 26.50 -9.57 37.40
CA ALA A 230 27.06 -9.96 36.11
C ALA A 230 26.14 -9.53 34.96
N ARG A 231 26.70 -8.94 33.91
CA ARG A 231 25.92 -8.61 32.71
C ARG A 231 25.56 -9.88 31.95
N ILE A 232 24.30 -9.98 31.56
CA ILE A 232 23.71 -11.13 30.87
C ILE A 232 23.00 -10.66 29.61
N SER A 233 23.09 -11.46 28.55
CA SER A 233 22.31 -11.26 27.32
C SER A 233 21.11 -12.20 27.31
N LEU A 234 19.95 -11.66 26.94
CA LEU A 234 18.64 -12.29 26.88
C LEU A 234 18.10 -12.18 25.45
N TRP A 235 17.17 -13.06 25.09
CA TRP A 235 16.49 -12.99 23.80
C TRP A 235 15.03 -13.42 23.91
N ARG A 236 14.21 -12.94 22.98
CA ARG A 236 12.78 -13.26 22.90
C ARG A 236 12.34 -13.35 21.45
N VAL A 237 11.58 -14.38 21.10
CA VAL A 237 10.90 -14.45 19.81
C VAL A 237 9.66 -13.57 19.89
N VAL A 238 9.60 -12.53 19.05
CA VAL A 238 8.53 -11.51 19.11
C VAL A 238 7.52 -11.62 17.98
N GLY A 239 7.86 -12.33 16.90
CA GLY A 239 6.96 -12.52 15.77
C GLY A 239 7.51 -13.49 14.74
N GLU A 240 6.62 -13.90 13.83
CA GLU A 240 6.94 -14.66 12.63
C GLU A 240 6.35 -13.93 11.43
N HIS A 241 7.20 -13.57 10.48
CA HIS A 241 6.83 -12.72 9.36
C HIS A 241 7.28 -13.36 8.05
N THR A 242 6.53 -13.14 6.97
CA THR A 242 6.99 -13.40 5.61
C THR A 242 7.51 -12.09 5.04
N VAL A 243 8.81 -12.02 4.73
CA VAL A 243 9.45 -10.88 4.07
C VAL A 243 9.50 -11.16 2.57
N GLY A 244 8.76 -10.38 1.79
CA GLY A 244 8.70 -10.48 0.34
C GLY A 244 9.98 -10.00 -0.34
N ALA A 245 10.16 -10.40 -1.59
CA ALA A 245 11.27 -9.93 -2.43
C ALA A 245 11.33 -8.39 -2.59
N CYS A 246 10.21 -7.70 -2.35
CA CYS A 246 10.13 -6.24 -2.33
C CYS A 246 10.52 -5.60 -0.99
N GLY A 247 10.95 -6.37 0.00
CA GLY A 247 11.29 -5.90 1.35
C GLY A 247 10.09 -5.64 2.26
N ARG A 248 8.85 -5.70 1.75
CA ARG A 248 7.66 -5.68 2.60
C ARG A 248 7.53 -6.97 3.40
N TRP A 249 6.87 -6.88 4.54
CA TRP A 249 6.58 -8.03 5.38
C TRP A 249 5.09 -8.12 5.71
N ALA A 250 4.61 -9.33 5.96
CA ALA A 250 3.31 -9.61 6.53
C ALA A 250 3.46 -10.64 7.64
N ASP A 251 2.63 -10.56 8.67
CA ASP A 251 2.55 -11.60 9.69
C ASP A 251 2.21 -12.94 9.03
N ALA A 252 3.05 -13.95 9.28
CA ALA A 252 2.84 -15.28 8.73
C ALA A 252 1.69 -16.01 9.45
N ASP A 253 1.44 -15.65 10.71
CA ASP A 253 0.35 -16.14 11.55
C ASP A 253 -0.16 -15.00 12.45
N ALA A 254 -1.44 -14.62 12.36
CA ALA A 254 -2.06 -13.59 13.22
C ALA A 254 -2.15 -14.00 14.71
N VAL A 255 -1.68 -15.19 15.06
CA VAL A 255 -1.52 -15.60 16.46
C VAL A 255 -0.36 -14.79 17.03
N ARG A 256 -0.68 -13.65 17.67
CA ARG A 256 0.23 -13.02 18.63
C ARG A 256 0.86 -14.15 19.43
N LEU A 257 2.18 -14.28 19.38
CA LEU A 257 2.90 -15.26 20.19
C LEU A 257 2.50 -14.99 21.64
N VAL A 258 1.56 -15.78 22.16
CA VAL A 258 0.93 -15.48 23.44
C VAL A 258 2.03 -15.56 24.48
N GLU A 259 2.24 -14.45 25.19
CA GLU A 259 3.23 -14.35 26.23
C GLU A 259 2.82 -15.25 27.40
N HIS A 260 3.26 -16.50 27.37
CA HIS A 260 3.17 -17.36 28.53
C HIS A 260 4.50 -17.24 29.29
N ALA A 261 4.53 -16.30 30.22
CA ALA A 261 5.64 -16.07 31.14
C ALA A 261 6.16 -17.40 31.73
N HIS A 262 5.21 -18.28 32.07
CA HIS A 262 5.42 -19.65 32.57
C HIS A 262 5.13 -20.75 31.54
N ALA A 263 5.55 -20.59 30.28
CA ALA A 263 5.44 -21.65 29.29
C ALA A 263 6.36 -22.85 29.63
N GLU A 264 5.82 -24.06 29.51
CA GLU A 264 6.60 -25.31 29.66
C GLU A 264 7.64 -25.49 28.55
N THR A 265 7.36 -24.91 27.37
CA THR A 265 8.27 -24.83 26.25
C THR A 265 8.32 -23.41 25.72
N LYS A 266 9.52 -22.94 25.36
CA LYS A 266 9.76 -21.61 24.79
C LYS A 266 10.44 -21.78 23.44
N ARG A 267 9.94 -21.08 22.41
CA ARG A 267 10.53 -21.14 21.04
C ARG A 267 12.02 -20.78 21.08
N GLU A 268 12.39 -19.90 22.00
CA GLU A 268 13.75 -19.47 22.33
C GLU A 268 14.74 -20.61 22.62
N GLN A 269 14.27 -21.82 22.97
CA GLN A 269 15.13 -22.98 23.24
C GLN A 269 15.69 -23.61 21.96
N ALA A 270 15.04 -23.42 20.80
CA ALA A 270 15.40 -24.09 19.57
C ALA A 270 16.88 -23.85 19.21
N GLN A 271 17.56 -24.90 18.76
CA GLN A 271 19.01 -24.90 18.58
C GLN A 271 19.47 -23.85 17.56
N ASP A 272 18.73 -23.72 16.46
CA ASP A 272 18.97 -22.75 15.40
C ASP A 272 18.80 -21.30 15.88
N ILE A 273 17.77 -21.02 16.68
CA ILE A 273 17.56 -19.70 17.31
C ILE A 273 18.72 -19.39 18.25
N ARG A 274 19.10 -20.33 19.13
CA ARG A 274 20.22 -20.13 20.07
C ARG A 274 21.53 -19.91 19.35
N ALA A 275 21.79 -20.64 18.27
CA ALA A 275 22.99 -20.47 17.46
C ALA A 275 23.04 -19.09 16.78
N ALA A 276 21.93 -18.65 16.20
CA ALA A 276 21.83 -17.33 15.55
C ALA A 276 21.98 -16.18 16.56
N VAL A 277 21.36 -16.30 17.75
CA VAL A 277 21.52 -15.34 18.86
C VAL A 277 22.97 -15.33 19.36
N ALA A 278 23.61 -16.49 19.51
CA ALA A 278 25.01 -16.57 19.94
C ALA A 278 25.96 -15.87 18.95
N ALA A 279 25.77 -16.09 17.64
CA ALA A 279 26.53 -15.42 16.60
C ALA A 279 26.35 -13.90 16.67
N ARG A 280 25.11 -13.42 16.78
CA ARG A 280 24.82 -11.99 16.86
C ARG A 280 25.39 -11.33 18.10
N ILE A 281 25.30 -11.98 19.26
CA ILE A 281 25.89 -11.48 20.51
C ILE A 281 27.40 -11.35 20.38
N LYS A 282 28.07 -12.29 19.71
CA LYS A 282 29.50 -12.22 19.44
C LYS A 282 29.83 -11.02 18.56
N ASP A 283 29.08 -10.79 17.49
CA ASP A 283 29.29 -9.66 16.57
C ASP A 283 29.11 -8.31 17.27
N LEU A 284 28.06 -8.21 18.11
CA LEU A 284 27.78 -7.02 18.91
C LEU A 284 28.76 -6.84 20.08
N ARG A 285 29.63 -7.83 20.35
CA ARG A 285 30.49 -7.91 21.54
C ARG A 285 29.71 -7.75 22.84
N TRP A 286 28.52 -8.34 22.87
CA TRP A 286 27.64 -8.32 24.03
C TRP A 286 28.05 -9.35 25.09
N PRO A 287 27.58 -9.19 26.35
CA PRO A 287 27.83 -10.15 27.41
C PRO A 287 27.36 -11.57 27.08
N ALA A 288 27.83 -12.57 27.84
CA ALA A 288 27.46 -13.95 27.60
C ALA A 288 25.94 -14.20 27.73
N MET A 289 25.46 -15.16 26.94
CA MET A 289 24.06 -15.57 26.90
C MET A 289 23.61 -16.16 28.23
N ALA A 290 22.45 -15.73 28.72
CA ALA A 290 21.76 -16.41 29.81
C ALA A 290 21.48 -17.88 29.45
N GLY A 291 21.50 -18.77 30.44
CA GLY A 291 21.03 -20.14 30.27
C GLY A 291 19.50 -20.17 30.22
N LEU A 292 18.92 -20.97 29.33
CA LEU A 292 17.47 -21.16 29.24
C LEU A 292 17.14 -22.64 29.43
N SER A 293 16.36 -22.96 30.46
CA SER A 293 16.07 -24.35 30.83
C SER A 293 14.83 -24.43 31.72
N SER A 294 14.22 -25.62 31.79
CA SER A 294 13.07 -25.88 32.66
C SER A 294 13.43 -25.79 34.13
N ARG A 295 12.59 -25.11 34.92
CA ARG A 295 12.75 -24.90 36.36
C ARG A 295 11.40 -25.07 37.05
N ALA A 296 11.39 -25.81 38.15
CA ALA A 296 10.26 -25.82 39.06
C ALA A 296 10.26 -24.52 39.87
N SER A 297 9.10 -23.91 40.02
CA SER A 297 8.90 -22.73 40.87
C SER A 297 7.80 -23.02 41.86
N GLU A 298 8.13 -22.90 43.15
CA GLU A 298 7.16 -23.02 44.24
C GLU A 298 6.10 -21.91 44.15
N GLU A 299 6.53 -20.68 43.83
CA GLU A 299 5.68 -19.50 43.66
C GLU A 299 4.67 -19.64 42.50
N ALA A 300 5.06 -20.28 41.39
CA ALA A 300 4.19 -20.49 40.23
C ALA A 300 3.39 -21.82 40.30
N GLY A 301 3.72 -22.72 41.22
CA GLY A 301 3.11 -24.04 41.36
C GLY A 301 3.30 -24.98 40.16
N LYS A 302 4.24 -24.67 39.25
CA LYS A 302 4.49 -25.45 38.03
C LYS A 302 5.93 -25.35 37.54
N THR A 303 6.29 -26.25 36.62
CA THR A 303 7.58 -26.21 35.90
C THR A 303 7.43 -25.34 34.66
N TYR A 304 8.35 -24.40 34.46
CA TYR A 304 8.38 -23.56 33.26
C TYR A 304 9.80 -23.26 32.81
N MET A 305 9.95 -22.83 31.56
CA MET A 305 11.24 -22.42 31.02
C MET A 305 11.64 -21.03 31.47
N ALA A 306 12.77 -20.95 32.19
CA ALA A 306 13.26 -19.71 32.76
C ALA A 306 14.69 -19.40 32.31
N PHE A 307 14.98 -18.11 32.14
CA PHE A 307 16.34 -17.63 31.95
C PHE A 307 17.11 -17.71 33.28
N SER A 308 18.40 -17.98 33.21
CA SER A 308 19.31 -18.09 34.34
C SER A 308 20.62 -17.38 34.04
N CYS A 309 21.21 -16.77 35.05
CA CYS A 309 22.50 -16.10 34.89
C CYS A 309 23.57 -17.11 34.47
N TRP A 310 24.36 -16.78 33.44
CA TRP A 310 25.46 -17.64 32.99
C TRP A 310 26.56 -17.81 34.05
N GLN A 311 26.71 -16.85 34.96
CA GLN A 311 27.76 -16.85 35.98
C GLN A 311 27.32 -17.53 37.28
N CYS A 312 26.20 -17.12 37.88
CA CYS A 312 25.75 -17.64 39.18
C CYS A 312 24.56 -18.62 39.12
N GLY A 313 24.00 -18.89 37.93
CA GLY A 313 22.88 -19.82 37.75
C GLY A 313 21.52 -19.33 38.27
N ARG A 314 21.45 -18.17 38.94
CA ARG A 314 20.18 -17.64 39.49
C ARG A 314 19.16 -17.34 38.39
N VAL A 315 17.94 -17.80 38.61
CA VAL A 315 16.79 -17.57 37.72
C VAL A 315 16.50 -16.08 37.60
N GLN A 316 16.22 -15.64 36.37
CA GLN A 316 15.78 -14.29 36.04
C GLN A 316 14.26 -14.35 35.89
N GLY A 317 13.55 -14.12 37.00
CA GLY A 317 12.08 -14.20 37.04
C GLY A 317 11.39 -13.10 36.23
N ASP A 318 10.09 -13.30 35.97
CA ASP A 318 9.32 -12.50 35.00
C ASP A 318 9.18 -11.03 35.39
N HIS A 319 9.10 -10.70 36.68
CA HIS A 319 9.09 -9.31 37.15
C HIS A 319 10.29 -8.50 36.62
N TYR A 320 11.46 -9.16 36.51
CA TYR A 320 12.65 -8.51 36.00
C TYR A 320 12.79 -8.56 34.47
N LEU A 321 12.10 -9.50 33.83
CA LEU A 321 12.14 -9.64 32.37
C LEU A 321 11.10 -8.75 31.69
N SER A 322 9.94 -8.53 32.31
CA SER A 322 8.88 -7.68 31.76
C SER A 322 9.37 -6.26 31.49
N GLN A 323 10.09 -5.65 32.43
CA GLN A 323 10.67 -4.32 32.24
C GLN A 323 11.66 -4.29 31.06
N VAL A 324 12.52 -5.30 30.95
CA VAL A 324 13.50 -5.42 29.86
C VAL A 324 12.82 -5.50 28.51
N TRP A 325 11.72 -6.25 28.41
CA TRP A 325 10.98 -6.39 27.16
C TRP A 325 10.16 -5.15 26.81
N VAL A 326 9.62 -4.45 27.80
CA VAL A 326 8.98 -3.14 27.59
C VAL A 326 10.02 -2.15 27.05
N GLU A 327 11.17 -2.01 27.70
CA GLU A 327 12.25 -1.13 27.23
C GLU A 327 12.72 -1.50 25.82
N ALA A 328 12.86 -2.81 25.53
CA ALA A 328 13.24 -3.29 24.21
C ALA A 328 12.18 -3.01 23.13
N ALA A 329 10.89 -3.05 23.47
CA ALA A 329 9.80 -2.79 22.52
C ALA A 329 9.73 -1.32 22.09
N TYR A 330 10.15 -0.39 22.96
CA TYR A 330 10.14 1.05 22.67
C TYR A 330 11.48 1.58 22.12
N ASN A 331 12.49 0.72 21.96
CA ASN A 331 13.79 1.12 21.41
C ASN A 331 13.87 0.81 19.90
N PRO A 332 13.92 1.83 19.01
CA PRO A 332 14.00 1.60 17.56
C PRO A 332 15.32 0.95 17.13
N ASP A 333 16.39 1.13 17.92
CA ASP A 333 17.71 0.56 17.65
C ASP A 333 17.94 -0.77 18.37
N GLN A 334 16.86 -1.42 18.84
CA GLN A 334 16.97 -2.65 19.59
C GLN A 334 17.56 -3.75 18.70
N PRO A 335 18.69 -4.38 19.07
CA PRO A 335 19.28 -5.40 18.23
C PRO A 335 18.39 -6.62 18.08
N GLU A 336 18.32 -7.12 16.86
CA GLU A 336 17.52 -8.26 16.48
C GLU A 336 18.33 -9.28 15.66
N VAL A 337 17.75 -10.48 15.56
CA VAL A 337 18.16 -11.58 14.68
C VAL A 337 16.92 -12.05 13.93
N LEU A 338 17.08 -12.23 12.62
CA LEU A 338 16.09 -12.88 11.77
C LEU A 338 16.54 -14.33 11.54
N VAL A 339 15.68 -15.30 11.86
CA VAL A 339 15.97 -16.72 11.66
C VAL A 339 15.07 -17.27 10.57
N SER A 340 15.68 -17.73 9.48
CA SER A 340 14.96 -18.28 8.32
C SER A 340 14.11 -19.50 8.67
N ARG A 341 12.91 -19.57 8.08
CA ARG A 341 11.94 -20.67 8.16
C ARG A 341 11.55 -21.17 6.78
N GLY A 342 12.36 -20.85 5.76
CA GLY A 342 12.15 -21.22 4.36
C GLY A 342 11.19 -20.29 3.62
N ALA A 343 10.87 -20.64 2.37
CA ALA A 343 9.98 -19.84 1.54
C ALA A 343 8.54 -19.85 2.06
N SER A 344 7.84 -18.73 1.90
CA SER A 344 6.45 -18.55 2.29
C SER A 344 5.76 -17.50 1.41
N ALA A 345 4.43 -17.55 1.38
CA ALA A 345 3.58 -16.55 0.75
C ALA A 345 2.35 -16.29 1.62
N VAL A 346 2.00 -15.00 1.78
CA VAL A 346 0.84 -14.56 2.56
C VAL A 346 -0.06 -13.70 1.67
N GLU A 347 -1.38 -13.94 1.71
CA GLU A 347 -2.40 -13.21 0.95
C GLU A 347 -2.66 -11.82 1.52
N VAL A 348 -1.71 -10.91 1.27
CA VAL A 348 -1.82 -9.49 1.62
C VAL A 348 -1.55 -8.67 0.34
N PRO A 349 -2.60 -8.05 -0.23
CA PRO A 349 -2.42 -7.23 -1.41
C PRO A 349 -1.62 -5.96 -1.09
N HIS A 350 -0.65 -5.64 -1.93
CA HIS A 350 0.28 -4.54 -1.70
C HIS A 350 0.85 -3.97 -2.99
N TRP A 351 1.32 -2.72 -2.92
CA TRP A 351 2.16 -2.11 -3.94
C TRP A 351 3.59 -2.66 -3.80
N CYS A 352 3.97 -3.51 -4.75
CA CYS A 352 5.25 -4.20 -4.79
C CYS A 352 6.26 -3.41 -5.61
N ARG A 353 7.34 -2.95 -4.97
CA ARG A 353 8.54 -2.40 -5.63
C ARG A 353 9.72 -3.33 -5.36
N PRO A 354 10.09 -4.24 -6.26
CA PRO A 354 11.32 -5.01 -6.09
C PRO A 354 12.55 -4.10 -6.25
N PRO A 355 13.68 -4.41 -5.58
CA PRO A 355 14.97 -3.84 -5.92
C PRO A 355 15.29 -3.99 -7.41
N GLU A 356 16.16 -3.12 -7.94
CA GLU A 356 16.55 -3.19 -9.34
C GLU A 356 17.14 -4.57 -9.70
N GLY A 357 16.62 -5.19 -10.76
CA GLY A 357 16.99 -6.55 -11.18
C GLY A 357 16.31 -7.68 -10.40
N ALA A 358 15.58 -7.40 -9.32
CA ALA A 358 14.84 -8.42 -8.57
C ALA A 358 13.44 -8.67 -9.18
N THR A 359 12.96 -9.90 -9.03
CA THR A 359 11.60 -10.26 -9.47
C THR A 359 10.58 -9.74 -8.45
N PRO A 360 9.45 -9.12 -8.88
CA PRO A 360 8.35 -8.78 -7.98
C PRO A 360 7.80 -10.00 -7.22
N CYS A 361 7.12 -9.77 -6.10
CA CYS A 361 6.35 -10.81 -5.42
C CYS A 361 5.42 -11.54 -6.41
N ARG A 362 5.34 -12.87 -6.30
CA ARG A 362 4.60 -13.71 -7.24
C ARG A 362 3.10 -13.46 -7.13
N SER A 363 2.42 -13.59 -8.26
CA SER A 363 0.97 -13.77 -8.30
C SER A 363 0.75 -15.27 -8.42
N LEU A 364 0.18 -15.95 -7.41
CA LEU A 364 -0.31 -17.30 -7.66
C LEU A 364 -1.51 -17.22 -8.62
N PRO A 365 -1.69 -18.21 -9.51
CA PRO A 365 -2.97 -18.37 -10.18
C PRO A 365 -4.06 -18.54 -9.11
N SER A 366 -5.21 -17.91 -9.34
CA SER A 366 -6.40 -18.09 -8.50
C SER A 366 -6.61 -19.59 -8.24
N PRO A 367 -6.97 -20.03 -7.02
CA PRO A 367 -7.35 -21.41 -6.82
C PRO A 367 -8.44 -21.74 -7.85
N ALA A 368 -8.21 -22.81 -8.62
CA ALA A 368 -9.17 -23.29 -9.60
C ALA A 368 -10.52 -23.44 -8.87
N PRO A 369 -11.65 -23.03 -9.50
CA PRO A 369 -12.95 -23.30 -8.90
C PRO A 369 -13.04 -24.80 -8.59
N PRO A 370 -13.64 -25.18 -7.45
CA PRO A 370 -13.79 -26.59 -7.13
C PRO A 370 -14.45 -27.27 -8.31
N SER A 371 -13.78 -28.28 -8.88
CA SER A 371 -14.31 -29.07 -9.98
C SER A 371 -15.69 -29.56 -9.54
N SER A 372 -16.73 -29.14 -10.26
CA SER A 372 -18.05 -29.72 -10.11
C SER A 372 -17.91 -31.21 -10.39
N ARG A 373 -17.87 -32.02 -9.32
CA ARG A 373 -18.21 -33.44 -9.45
C ARG A 373 -19.66 -33.47 -9.91
N THR A 374 -19.84 -33.77 -11.17
CA THR A 374 -21.08 -34.33 -11.68
C THR A 374 -21.27 -35.67 -10.98
N ASP A 375 -22.09 -35.69 -9.93
CA ASP A 375 -22.75 -36.92 -9.50
C ASP A 375 -23.79 -37.27 -10.56
N GLU A 376 -23.33 -37.91 -11.63
CA GLU A 376 -24.16 -38.77 -12.48
C GLU A 376 -23.89 -40.22 -12.07
N ASP A 377 -24.64 -40.68 -11.06
CA ASP A 377 -24.93 -42.08 -10.72
C ASP A 377 -26.01 -42.02 -9.62
N GLY A 378 -27.19 -42.60 -9.70
CA GLY A 378 -27.83 -43.43 -10.70
C GLY A 378 -29.31 -43.57 -10.31
N ILE A 379 -30.21 -43.40 -11.27
CA ILE A 379 -31.56 -43.95 -11.18
C ILE A 379 -31.51 -45.29 -11.91
N ARG A 380 -31.51 -46.37 -11.14
CA ARG A 380 -32.21 -47.63 -11.44
C ARG A 380 -32.34 -48.47 -10.18
#